data_AF-A0A7C4ATN5-F1
#
_entry.id   AF-A0A7C4ATN5-F1
#
_cell.length_a   1.000
_cell.length_b   1.000
_cell.length_c   1.000
_cell.angle_alpha   90.00
_cell.angle_beta   90.00
_cell.angle_gamma   90.00
#
_symmetry.space_group_name_H-M   'P 1'
#
loop_
_entity.id
_entity.type
_entity.pdbx_description
1 polymer ?
#
loop_
_entity_poly.entity_id
_entity_poly.type
_entity_poly.pdbx_seq_one_letter_code
_entity_poly.pdbx_strand_id
1 'polypeptide(L)'
;MEKTDQPEITLEMLRHSTAHIMAAAVVELFPETKVAIGPAIADGFYYDFDRPQPFTPEDLKKIEKKMLQIIEKNIPFEKEVWPKEKAKKFFAERNEKYKLEIIEEIPDDTVSIYHTGNFTDLCRGPHIPTTGMVKNFRLLSVAGAYWRGDEKREQLQRIYGTAFFTDDELQKYLKNLEEAKKRDHRLLGTQLKLFSVHEEVGPGLIHWHPRGTILRKIIT
;
A
#
# COMPACT_ATOMS: atom_id res chain seq x y z
N MET A 1 15.50 -1.45 39.17
CA MET A 1 14.38 -1.05 38.30
C MET A 1 14.73 -1.56 36.92
N GLU A 2 14.26 -2.77 36.58
CA GLU A 2 14.42 -3.36 35.26
C GLU A 2 13.77 -2.44 34.24
N LYS A 3 14.55 -1.94 33.29
CA LYS A 3 14.01 -1.41 32.04
C LYS A 3 13.38 -2.60 31.34
N THR A 4 12.05 -2.63 31.27
CA THR A 4 11.33 -3.54 30.40
C THR A 4 11.84 -3.32 28.97
N ASP A 5 12.53 -4.31 28.41
CA ASP A 5 12.96 -4.39 27.01
C ASP A 5 11.74 -4.45 26.08
N GLN A 6 10.99 -3.35 25.98
CA GLN A 6 10.01 -3.21 24.90
C GLN A 6 10.78 -2.84 23.63
N PRO A 7 10.66 -3.63 22.55
CA PRO A 7 11.33 -3.31 21.30
C PRO A 7 10.89 -1.92 20.82
N GLU A 8 11.86 -1.11 20.42
CA GLU A 8 11.63 0.24 19.91
C GLU A 8 10.73 0.18 18.68
N ILE A 9 9.59 0.87 18.72
CA ILE A 9 8.64 0.86 17.62
C ILE A 9 9.19 1.72 16.49
N THR A 10 9.45 1.09 15.35
CA THR A 10 9.99 1.78 14.18
C THR A 10 8.89 2.32 13.27
N LEU A 11 9.25 3.28 12.41
CA LEU A 11 8.34 3.82 11.41
C LEU A 11 7.90 2.76 10.39
N GLU A 12 8.78 1.81 10.09
CA GLU A 12 8.47 0.65 9.23
C GLU A 12 7.37 -0.22 9.86
N MET A 13 7.49 -0.53 11.16
CA MET A 13 6.46 -1.28 11.90
C MET A 13 5.12 -0.54 11.93
N LEU A 14 5.14 0.78 12.14
CA LEU A 14 3.94 1.62 12.12
C LEU A 14 3.25 1.53 10.74
N ARG A 15 4.01 1.70 9.66
CA ARG A 15 3.49 1.67 8.28
C ARG A 15 3.00 0.29 7.88
N HIS A 16 3.71 -0.76 8.24
CA HIS A 16 3.27 -2.14 8.02
C HIS A 16 1.95 -2.43 8.74
N SER A 17 1.85 -2.04 10.01
CA SER A 17 0.62 -2.18 10.80
C SER A 17 -0.53 -1.34 10.23
N THR A 18 -0.23 -0.15 9.70
CA THR A 18 -1.23 0.69 9.01
C THR A 18 -1.73 0.02 7.72
N ALA A 19 -0.85 -0.65 6.98
CA ALA A 19 -1.24 -1.44 5.81
C ALA A 19 -2.20 -2.57 6.17
N HIS A 20 -1.96 -3.28 7.28
CA HIS A 20 -2.87 -4.30 7.80
C HIS A 20 -4.25 -3.73 8.20
N ILE A 21 -4.28 -2.58 8.87
CA ILE A 21 -5.54 -1.91 9.21
C ILE A 21 -6.29 -1.51 7.95
N MET A 22 -5.58 -1.05 6.91
CA MET A 22 -6.19 -0.73 5.61
C MET A 22 -6.79 -1.98 4.97
N ALA A 23 -6.08 -3.11 4.96
CA ALA A 23 -6.60 -4.37 4.42
C ALA A 23 -7.85 -4.85 5.18
N ALA A 24 -7.82 -4.81 6.52
CA ALA A 24 -8.98 -5.11 7.35
C ALA A 24 -10.18 -4.20 7.02
N ALA A 25 -9.95 -2.90 6.86
CA ALA A 25 -10.98 -1.94 6.48
C ALA A 25 -11.58 -2.23 5.09
N VAL A 26 -10.73 -2.59 4.12
CA VAL A 26 -11.16 -2.93 2.76
C VAL A 26 -12.01 -4.20 2.76
N VAL A 27 -11.58 -5.27 3.43
CA VAL A 27 -12.34 -6.54 3.48
C VAL A 27 -13.67 -6.36 4.23
N GLU A 28 -13.73 -5.53 5.28
CA GLU A 28 -14.99 -5.22 5.96
C GLU A 28 -15.97 -4.39 5.10
N LEU A 29 -15.46 -3.48 4.25
CA LEU A 29 -16.30 -2.66 3.37
C LEU A 29 -16.69 -3.36 2.06
N PHE A 30 -15.79 -4.22 1.56
CA PHE A 30 -15.87 -4.87 0.25
C PHE A 30 -15.54 -6.36 0.41
N PRO A 31 -16.45 -7.18 0.96
CA PRO A 31 -16.19 -8.59 1.27
C PRO A 31 -15.85 -9.46 0.06
N GLU A 32 -16.12 -8.99 -1.16
CA GLU A 32 -15.74 -9.64 -2.41
C GLU A 32 -14.25 -9.52 -2.76
N THR A 33 -13.52 -8.66 -2.05
CA THR A 33 -12.11 -8.33 -2.34
C THR A 33 -11.18 -9.40 -1.76
N LYS A 34 -10.22 -9.87 -2.57
CA LYS A 34 -9.14 -10.72 -2.09
C LYS A 34 -7.88 -9.90 -1.82
N VAL A 35 -7.13 -10.29 -0.80
CA VAL A 35 -5.93 -9.56 -0.36
C VAL A 35 -4.66 -10.28 -0.82
N ALA A 36 -3.73 -9.52 -1.41
CA ALA A 36 -2.47 -10.07 -1.91
C ALA A 36 -1.28 -9.76 -0.97
N ILE A 37 -0.53 -8.68 -1.24
CA ILE A 37 0.66 -8.29 -0.46
C ILE A 37 0.54 -6.81 -0.10
N GLY A 38 0.92 -6.46 1.14
CA GLY A 38 1.00 -5.07 1.57
C GLY A 38 2.22 -4.77 2.45
N PRO A 39 3.37 -4.44 1.86
CA PRO A 39 4.58 -4.15 2.60
C PRO A 39 4.64 -2.67 3.01
N ALA A 40 5.44 -2.39 4.04
CA ALA A 40 5.95 -1.05 4.25
C ALA A 40 6.99 -0.70 3.18
N ILE A 41 7.04 0.58 2.79
CA ILE A 41 8.03 1.14 1.87
C ILE A 41 8.66 2.39 2.49
N ALA A 42 9.73 2.90 1.86
CA ALA A 42 10.54 4.01 2.38
C ALA A 42 9.73 5.25 2.80
N ASP A 43 8.65 5.56 2.09
CA ASP A 43 7.83 6.76 2.32
C ASP A 43 6.39 6.45 2.76
N GLY A 44 6.07 5.19 3.05
CA GLY A 44 4.70 4.80 3.38
C GLY A 44 4.48 3.30 3.32
N PHE A 45 3.37 2.90 2.73
CA PHE A 45 3.01 1.50 2.51
C PHE A 45 2.10 1.40 1.29
N TYR A 46 1.90 0.18 0.81
CA TYR A 46 0.81 -0.10 -0.09
C TYR A 46 0.15 -1.43 0.26
N TYR A 47 -0.99 -1.73 -0.35
CA TYR A 47 -1.57 -3.07 -0.34
C TYR A 47 -2.23 -3.34 -1.69
N ASP A 48 -1.99 -4.54 -2.22
CA ASP A 48 -2.55 -5.03 -3.47
C ASP A 48 -3.83 -5.82 -3.22
N PHE A 49 -4.87 -5.47 -3.98
CA PHE A 49 -6.20 -6.05 -3.87
C PHE A 49 -6.68 -6.58 -5.21
N ASP A 50 -7.28 -7.76 -5.19
CA ASP A 50 -8.04 -8.31 -6.33
C ASP A 50 -9.51 -8.04 -6.07
N ARG A 51 -10.03 -7.04 -6.78
CA ARG A 51 -11.43 -6.63 -6.69
C ARG A 51 -11.97 -6.42 -8.11
N PRO A 52 -13.16 -6.96 -8.44
CA PRO A 52 -13.75 -6.78 -9.77
C PRO A 52 -14.00 -5.32 -10.15
N GLN A 53 -14.44 -4.49 -9.19
CA GLN A 53 -14.68 -3.07 -9.43
C GLN A 53 -13.46 -2.23 -9.05
N PRO A 54 -13.04 -1.27 -9.90
CA PRO A 54 -11.99 -0.32 -9.57
C PRO A 54 -12.29 0.48 -8.30
N PHE A 55 -11.28 0.73 -7.47
CA PHE A 55 -11.37 1.67 -6.36
C PHE A 55 -11.42 3.10 -6.89
N THR A 56 -12.34 3.87 -6.32
CA THR A 56 -12.50 5.30 -6.64
C THR A 56 -11.89 6.19 -5.55
N PRO A 57 -11.62 7.48 -5.84
CA PRO A 57 -11.24 8.45 -4.82
C PRO A 57 -12.25 8.53 -3.65
N GLU A 58 -13.53 8.34 -3.93
CA GLU A 58 -14.60 8.28 -2.92
C GLU A 58 -14.46 7.05 -2.03
N ASP A 59 -14.07 5.91 -2.58
CA ASP A 59 -13.82 4.69 -1.80
C ASP A 59 -12.61 4.85 -0.89
N LEU A 60 -11.56 5.55 -1.31
CA LEU A 60 -10.43 5.87 -0.41
C LEU A 60 -10.89 6.64 0.83
N LYS A 61 -11.80 7.62 0.68
CA LYS A 61 -12.37 8.36 1.82
C LYS A 61 -13.18 7.45 2.76
N LYS A 62 -13.94 6.49 2.20
CA LYS A 62 -14.67 5.49 3.00
C LYS A 62 -13.72 4.57 3.74
N ILE A 63 -12.66 4.10 3.07
CA ILE A 63 -11.64 3.24 3.65
C ILE A 63 -10.93 3.97 4.79
N GLU A 64 -10.48 5.21 4.60
CA GLU A 64 -9.86 6.02 5.67
C GLU A 64 -10.79 6.14 6.89
N LYS A 65 -12.07 6.46 6.67
CA LYS A 65 -13.05 6.55 7.75
C LYS A 65 -13.21 5.22 8.49
N LYS A 66 -13.21 4.10 7.76
CA LYS A 66 -13.29 2.76 8.34
C LYS A 66 -12.02 2.37 9.11
N MET A 67 -10.84 2.74 8.60
CA MET A 67 -9.58 2.56 9.31
C MET A 67 -9.59 3.30 10.65
N LEU A 68 -10.09 4.55 10.69
CA LEU A 68 -10.26 5.30 11.94
C LEU A 68 -11.16 4.56 12.93
N GLN A 69 -12.29 4.01 12.47
CA GLN A 69 -13.18 3.20 13.33
C GLN A 69 -12.49 1.94 13.89
N ILE A 70 -11.56 1.33 13.16
CA ILE A 70 -10.78 0.17 13.63
C ILE A 70 -9.70 0.59 14.62
N ILE A 71 -9.07 1.75 14.38
CA ILE A 71 -8.07 2.35 15.28
C ILE A 71 -8.70 2.74 16.62
N GLU A 72 -9.89 3.34 16.61
CA GLU A 72 -10.63 3.75 17.82
C GLU A 72 -10.95 2.57 18.75
N LYS A 73 -11.10 1.36 18.21
CA LYS A 73 -11.32 0.14 18.99
C LYS A 73 -10.05 -0.34 19.72
N ASN A 74 -8.87 0.19 19.40
CA ASN A 74 -7.58 -0.14 20.01
C ASN A 74 -7.31 -1.65 20.12
N ILE A 75 -7.49 -2.35 19.01
CA ILE A 75 -7.43 -3.81 18.92
C ILE A 75 -5.95 -4.26 18.96
N PRO A 76 -5.59 -5.31 19.72
CA PRO A 76 -4.24 -5.86 19.71
C PRO A 76 -3.93 -6.59 18.40
N PHE A 77 -2.66 -6.53 17.99
CA PHE A 77 -2.15 -7.39 16.92
C PHE A 77 -1.67 -8.71 17.53
N GLU A 78 -2.45 -9.76 17.37
CA GLU A 78 -2.14 -11.08 17.94
C GLU A 78 -1.41 -11.94 16.92
N LYS A 79 -0.20 -12.40 17.29
CA LYS A 79 0.62 -13.26 16.45
C LYS A 79 0.42 -14.72 16.85
N GLU A 80 0.07 -15.55 15.89
CA GLU A 80 0.11 -17.00 16.01
C GLU A 80 1.13 -17.61 15.04
N VAL A 81 1.70 -18.75 15.40
CA VAL A 81 2.57 -19.54 14.51
C VAL A 81 1.83 -20.82 14.17
N TRP A 82 1.52 -21.01 12.90
CA TRP A 82 0.76 -22.16 12.42
C TRP A 82 1.63 -23.08 11.58
N PRO A 83 1.40 -24.40 11.63
CA PRO A 83 1.91 -25.31 10.61
C PRO A 83 1.41 -24.89 9.23
N LYS A 84 2.27 -25.02 8.22
CA LYS A 84 1.99 -24.66 6.82
C LYS A 84 0.68 -25.26 6.32
N GLU A 85 0.45 -26.54 6.60
CA GLU A 85 -0.77 -27.26 6.21
C GLU A 85 -2.05 -26.71 6.87
N LYS A 86 -1.97 -26.25 8.13
CA LYS A 86 -3.11 -25.62 8.81
C LYS A 86 -3.46 -24.29 8.13
N ALA A 87 -2.44 -23.47 7.83
CA ALA A 87 -2.62 -22.20 7.15
C ALA A 87 -3.20 -22.39 5.74
N LYS A 88 -2.69 -23.35 4.97
CA LYS A 88 -3.23 -23.68 3.64
C LYS A 88 -4.71 -24.02 3.68
N LYS A 89 -5.14 -24.91 4.59
CA LYS A 89 -6.56 -25.26 4.74
C LYS A 89 -7.41 -24.03 5.05
N PHE A 90 -6.98 -23.21 6.01
CA PHE A 90 -7.70 -22.01 6.43
C PHE A 90 -7.91 -20.98 5.30
N PHE A 91 -6.86 -20.71 4.51
CA PHE A 91 -6.94 -19.78 3.38
C PHE A 91 -7.64 -20.37 2.15
N ALA A 92 -7.58 -21.69 1.96
CA ALA A 92 -8.31 -22.38 0.90
C ALA A 92 -9.83 -22.33 1.12
N GLU A 93 -10.29 -22.56 2.36
CA GLU A 93 -11.71 -22.42 2.74
C GLU A 93 -12.25 -21.01 2.50
N ARG A 94 -11.38 -20.00 2.54
CA ARG A 94 -11.70 -18.58 2.32
C ARG A 94 -11.46 -18.12 0.88
N ASN A 95 -11.03 -19.03 -0.01
CA ASN A 95 -10.73 -18.73 -1.41
C ASN A 95 -9.64 -17.64 -1.60
N GLU A 96 -8.69 -17.55 -0.67
CA GLU A 96 -7.58 -16.58 -0.66
C GLU A 96 -6.39 -17.10 -1.47
N LYS A 97 -6.57 -17.16 -2.80
CA LYS A 97 -5.60 -17.78 -3.73
C LYS A 97 -4.18 -17.21 -3.62
N TYR A 98 -4.04 -15.90 -3.40
CA TYR A 98 -2.72 -15.24 -3.32
C TYR A 98 -1.97 -15.67 -2.07
N LYS A 99 -2.67 -15.84 -0.94
CA LYS A 99 -2.06 -16.29 0.32
C LYS A 99 -1.60 -17.73 0.22
N LEU A 100 -2.35 -18.59 -0.47
CA LEU A 100 -1.92 -19.97 -0.73
C LEU A 100 -0.59 -20.02 -1.48
N GLU A 101 -0.48 -19.29 -2.59
CA GLU A 101 0.76 -19.24 -3.39
C GLU A 101 1.95 -18.73 -2.56
N ILE A 102 1.75 -17.67 -1.75
CA ILE A 102 2.81 -17.18 -0.85
C ILE A 102 3.21 -18.28 0.15
N ILE A 103 2.25 -18.99 0.73
CA ILE A 103 2.54 -20.07 1.68
C ILE A 103 3.35 -21.17 0.99
N GLU A 104 2.98 -21.58 -0.22
CA GLU A 104 3.72 -22.58 -1.00
C GLU A 104 5.21 -22.23 -1.13
N GLU A 105 5.53 -20.97 -1.40
CA GLU A 105 6.91 -20.47 -1.58
C GLU A 105 7.73 -20.36 -0.29
N ILE A 106 7.09 -20.31 0.88
CA ILE A 106 7.81 -20.23 2.16
C ILE A 106 8.51 -21.58 2.40
N PRO A 107 9.84 -21.63 2.55
CA PRO A 107 10.58 -22.88 2.74
C PRO A 107 10.35 -23.50 4.13
N ASP A 108 9.96 -22.69 5.12
CA ASP A 108 9.74 -23.12 6.50
C ASP A 108 8.43 -23.93 6.64
N ASP A 109 8.42 -24.89 7.57
CA ASP A 109 7.25 -25.73 7.89
C ASP A 109 6.16 -24.97 8.67
N THR A 110 6.48 -23.76 9.15
CA THR A 110 5.57 -22.91 9.91
C THR A 110 5.49 -21.52 9.34
N VAL A 111 4.32 -20.91 9.44
CA VAL A 111 4.06 -19.53 9.00
C VAL A 111 3.51 -18.71 10.15
N SER A 112 3.79 -17.41 10.12
CA SER A 112 3.23 -16.45 11.07
C SER A 112 1.89 -15.91 10.55
N ILE A 113 0.89 -15.94 11.42
CA ILE A 113 -0.46 -15.43 11.19
C ILE A 113 -0.69 -14.29 12.17
N TYR A 114 -1.25 -13.19 11.67
CA TYR A 114 -1.62 -12.04 12.48
C TYR A 114 -3.13 -11.85 12.47
N HIS A 115 -3.70 -11.69 13.66
CA HIS A 115 -5.10 -11.35 13.85
C HIS A 115 -5.24 -9.87 14.22
N THR A 116 -6.18 -9.19 13.59
CA THR A 116 -6.58 -7.81 13.88
C THR A 116 -8.10 -7.78 13.96
N GLY A 117 -8.61 -8.16 15.14
CA GLY A 117 -10.04 -8.37 15.33
C GLY A 117 -10.52 -9.55 14.49
N ASN A 118 -11.44 -9.30 13.57
CA ASN A 118 -11.98 -10.35 12.69
C ASN A 118 -11.10 -10.61 11.45
N PHE A 119 -10.14 -9.73 11.16
CA PHE A 119 -9.24 -9.88 10.03
C PHE A 119 -8.05 -10.77 10.41
N THR A 120 -7.72 -11.73 9.56
CA THR A 120 -6.62 -12.68 9.74
C THR A 120 -5.74 -12.65 8.50
N ASP A 121 -4.45 -12.41 8.67
CA ASP A 121 -3.51 -12.26 7.56
C ASP A 121 -2.24 -13.09 7.75
N LEU A 122 -1.68 -13.55 6.62
CA LEU A 122 -0.36 -14.17 6.55
C LEU A 122 0.69 -13.05 6.49
N CYS A 123 1.42 -12.88 7.58
CA CYS A 123 2.42 -11.83 7.68
C CYS A 123 3.55 -12.25 8.62
N ARG A 124 4.78 -11.87 8.27
CA ARG A 124 5.96 -12.13 9.09
C ARG A 124 6.07 -11.18 10.29
N GLY A 125 5.48 -9.98 10.17
CA GLY A 125 5.67 -8.86 11.10
C GLY A 125 7.08 -8.28 11.04
N PRO A 126 7.51 -7.52 12.06
CA PRO A 126 6.77 -7.21 13.29
C PRO A 126 5.68 -6.13 13.09
N HIS A 127 4.71 -6.13 14.01
CA HIS A 127 3.64 -5.13 14.11
C HIS A 127 3.77 -4.32 15.39
N ILE A 128 3.14 -3.14 15.40
CA ILE A 128 2.93 -2.38 16.63
C ILE A 128 1.97 -3.15 17.56
N PRO A 129 2.00 -2.90 18.89
CA PRO A 129 1.15 -3.61 19.85
C PRO A 129 -0.36 -3.54 19.57
N THR A 130 -0.88 -2.35 19.26
CA THR A 130 -2.33 -2.15 19.06
C THR A 130 -2.63 -1.18 17.92
N THR A 131 -3.82 -1.31 17.32
CA THR A 131 -4.28 -0.41 16.24
C THR A 131 -4.33 1.06 16.68
N GLY A 132 -4.61 1.32 17.97
CA GLY A 132 -4.71 2.68 18.53
C GLY A 132 -3.41 3.48 18.53
N MET A 133 -2.27 2.84 18.27
CA MET A 133 -0.99 3.53 18.12
C MET A 133 -0.85 4.23 16.75
N VAL A 134 -1.64 3.84 15.75
CA VAL A 134 -1.71 4.56 14.47
C VAL A 134 -2.59 5.79 14.64
N LYS A 135 -1.99 6.98 14.60
CA LYS A 135 -2.71 8.25 14.74
C LYS A 135 -2.70 9.09 13.47
N ASN A 136 -1.55 9.21 12.82
CA ASN A 136 -1.35 10.12 11.70
C ASN A 136 -1.07 9.30 10.44
N PHE A 137 -2.08 9.13 9.60
CA PHE A 137 -1.95 8.42 8.33
C PHE A 137 -2.80 9.08 7.23
N ARG A 138 -2.48 8.74 5.98
CA ARG A 138 -3.21 9.22 4.80
C ARG A 138 -3.15 8.20 3.68
N LEU A 139 -4.28 7.93 3.01
CA LEU A 139 -4.31 7.23 1.73
C LEU A 139 -4.06 8.23 0.59
N LEU A 140 -3.19 7.85 -0.35
CA LEU A 140 -2.62 8.77 -1.33
C LEU A 140 -3.23 8.58 -2.72
N SER A 141 -3.23 7.35 -3.23
CA SER A 141 -3.60 7.06 -4.61
C SER A 141 -3.88 5.58 -4.83
N VAL A 142 -4.62 5.28 -5.90
CA VAL A 142 -4.78 3.93 -6.43
C VAL A 142 -3.95 3.80 -7.70
N ALA A 143 -3.25 2.68 -7.87
CA ALA A 143 -2.55 2.33 -9.09
C ALA A 143 -2.89 0.89 -9.52
N GLY A 144 -2.64 0.56 -10.78
CA GLY A 144 -2.64 -0.83 -11.22
C GLY A 144 -1.31 -1.51 -10.87
N ALA A 145 -1.38 -2.76 -10.48
CA ALA A 145 -0.23 -3.64 -10.34
C ALA A 145 -0.54 -4.98 -11.01
N TYR A 146 0.48 -5.78 -11.28
CA TYR A 146 0.31 -7.17 -11.70
C TYR A 146 0.84 -8.08 -10.61
N TRP A 147 0.18 -9.21 -10.42
CA TRP A 147 0.64 -10.19 -9.46
C TRP A 147 2.06 -10.66 -9.78
N ARG A 148 2.95 -10.61 -8.79
CA ARG A 148 4.42 -10.82 -8.94
C ARG A 148 5.11 -9.92 -9.98
N GLY A 149 4.46 -8.86 -10.43
CA GLY A 149 4.97 -7.98 -11.48
C GLY A 149 4.96 -8.61 -12.88
N ASP A 150 4.23 -9.71 -13.09
CA ASP A 150 4.12 -10.39 -14.38
C ASP A 150 2.83 -9.95 -15.10
N GLU A 151 2.98 -9.27 -16.24
CA GLU A 151 1.86 -8.70 -17.01
C GLU A 151 0.87 -9.75 -17.55
N LYS A 152 1.26 -11.03 -17.57
CA LYS A 152 0.41 -12.14 -18.00
C LYS A 152 -0.49 -12.66 -16.88
N ARG A 153 -0.27 -12.21 -15.65
CA ARG A 153 -1.03 -12.61 -14.46
C ARG A 153 -2.11 -11.59 -14.12
N GLU A 154 -2.88 -11.88 -13.07
CA GLU A 154 -4.00 -11.06 -12.65
C GLU A 154 -3.58 -9.62 -12.35
N GLN A 155 -4.36 -8.69 -12.89
CA GLN A 155 -4.23 -7.28 -12.59
C GLN A 155 -4.84 -7.00 -11.21
N LEU A 156 -4.03 -6.42 -10.35
CA LEU A 156 -4.37 -6.02 -9.00
C LEU A 156 -4.51 -4.51 -8.92
N GLN A 157 -5.22 -4.07 -7.90
CA GLN A 157 -5.38 -2.67 -7.56
C GLN A 157 -4.58 -2.36 -6.30
N ARG A 158 -3.58 -1.50 -6.46
CA ARG A 158 -2.67 -1.10 -5.39
C ARG A 158 -3.15 0.20 -4.76
N ILE A 159 -3.46 0.17 -3.46
CA ILE A 159 -3.72 1.39 -2.70
C ILE A 159 -2.44 1.80 -1.98
N TYR A 160 -1.99 3.02 -2.24
CA TYR A 160 -0.85 3.63 -1.54
C TYR A 160 -1.33 4.45 -0.35
N GLY A 161 -0.58 4.38 0.75
CA GLY A 161 -0.77 5.20 1.92
C GLY A 161 0.54 5.55 2.61
N THR A 162 0.48 6.44 3.59
CA THR A 162 1.61 6.77 4.45
C THR A 162 1.16 6.94 5.89
N ALA A 163 2.08 6.77 6.83
CA ALA A 163 1.84 6.94 8.26
C ALA A 163 3.10 7.46 8.96
N PHE A 164 2.90 8.26 9.99
CA PHE A 164 3.93 8.92 10.81
C PHE A 164 3.54 8.94 12.29
N PHE A 165 4.53 9.09 13.18
CA PHE A 165 4.29 9.16 14.62
C PHE A 165 3.65 10.48 15.04
N THR A 166 3.92 11.57 14.30
CA THR A 166 3.41 12.91 14.58
C THR A 166 2.61 13.47 13.40
N ASP A 167 1.66 14.36 13.69
CA ASP A 167 0.90 15.06 12.65
C ASP A 167 1.81 16.02 11.85
N ASP A 168 2.75 16.70 12.52
CA ASP A 168 3.70 17.60 11.87
C ASP A 168 4.51 16.91 10.77
N GLU A 169 4.99 15.68 11.01
CA GLU A 169 5.68 14.88 9.99
C GLU A 169 4.78 14.52 8.82
N LEU A 170 3.53 14.13 9.09
CA LEU A 170 2.55 13.82 8.06
C LEU A 170 2.25 15.06 7.21
N GLN A 171 1.94 16.20 7.83
CA GLN A 171 1.64 17.44 7.10
C GLN A 171 2.85 17.92 6.29
N LYS A 172 4.06 17.82 6.86
CA LYS A 172 5.30 18.13 6.13
C LYS A 172 5.47 17.23 4.91
N TYR A 173 5.22 15.92 5.04
CA TYR A 173 5.28 14.98 3.93
C TYR A 173 4.25 15.30 2.84
N LEU A 174 2.99 15.53 3.22
CA LEU A 174 1.92 15.86 2.27
C LEU A 174 2.20 17.17 1.53
N LYS A 175 2.70 18.20 2.23
CA LYS A 175 3.13 19.46 1.61
C LYS A 175 4.25 19.25 0.60
N ASN A 176 5.25 18.44 0.93
CA ASN A 176 6.34 18.12 0.00
C ASN A 176 5.83 17.39 -1.24
N LEU A 177 4.84 16.50 -1.08
CA LEU A 177 4.23 15.76 -2.18
C LEU A 177 3.44 16.70 -3.12
N GLU A 178 2.70 17.66 -2.59
CA GLU A 178 2.05 18.71 -3.40
C GLU A 178 3.07 19.60 -4.13
N GLU A 179 4.15 19.99 -3.44
CA GLU A 179 5.23 20.78 -4.02
C GLU A 179 5.97 20.02 -5.13
N ALA A 180 6.15 18.71 -5.00
CA ALA A 180 6.70 17.86 -6.04
C ALA A 180 5.77 17.75 -7.26
N LYS A 181 4.46 17.59 -7.04
CA LYS A 181 3.45 17.56 -8.12
C LYS A 181 3.44 18.83 -8.96
N LYS A 182 3.62 20.00 -8.35
CA LYS A 182 3.73 21.29 -9.06
C LYS A 182 4.97 21.37 -9.97
N ARG A 183 6.02 20.59 -9.66
CA ARG A 183 7.29 20.55 -10.38
C ARG A 183 7.41 19.34 -11.32
N ASP A 184 6.32 18.62 -11.55
CA ASP A 184 6.29 17.49 -12.47
C ASP A 184 6.56 17.97 -13.91
N HIS A 185 7.60 17.43 -14.54
CA HIS A 185 7.98 17.79 -15.91
C HIS A 185 6.88 17.49 -16.94
N ARG A 186 5.97 16.55 -16.66
CA ARG A 186 4.82 16.24 -17.54
C ARG A 186 3.79 17.37 -17.50
N LEU A 187 3.56 17.93 -16.31
CA LEU A 187 2.69 19.08 -16.11
C LEU A 187 3.32 20.34 -16.72
N LEU A 188 4.55 20.66 -16.30
CA LEU A 188 5.27 21.85 -16.76
C LEU A 188 5.60 21.80 -18.24
N GLY A 189 6.02 20.64 -18.75
CA GLY A 189 6.33 20.45 -20.17
C GLY A 189 5.14 20.74 -21.07
N THR A 190 3.94 20.32 -20.66
CA THR A 190 2.69 20.63 -21.36
C THR A 190 2.34 22.11 -21.24
N GLN A 191 2.36 22.68 -20.02
CA GLN A 191 2.03 24.10 -19.78
C GLN A 191 2.96 25.08 -20.51
N LEU A 192 4.24 24.76 -20.57
CA LEU A 192 5.28 25.57 -21.21
C LEU A 192 5.42 25.28 -22.72
N LYS A 193 4.66 24.30 -23.25
CA LYS A 193 4.71 23.84 -24.64
C LYS A 193 6.12 23.41 -25.06
N LEU A 194 6.73 22.56 -24.25
CA LEU A 194 8.08 22.01 -24.50
C LEU A 194 8.00 20.73 -25.32
N PHE A 195 7.03 19.87 -25.03
CA PHE A 195 6.80 18.62 -25.74
C PHE A 195 5.35 18.18 -25.68
N SER A 196 4.99 17.22 -26.52
CA SER A 196 3.73 16.46 -26.43
C SER A 196 3.98 14.98 -26.68
N VAL A 197 3.01 14.15 -26.30
CA VAL A 197 2.96 12.71 -26.60
C VAL A 197 1.62 12.45 -27.27
N HIS A 198 1.66 11.74 -28.40
CA HIS A 198 0.47 11.42 -29.19
C HIS A 198 0.33 9.91 -29.29
N GLU A 199 -0.86 9.41 -28.95
CA GLU A 199 -1.15 7.96 -28.97
C GLU A 199 -1.00 7.36 -30.37
N GLU A 200 -1.40 8.10 -31.41
CA GLU A 200 -1.30 7.70 -32.82
C GLU A 200 0.13 7.39 -33.28
N VAL A 201 1.12 8.05 -32.67
CA VAL A 201 2.52 7.89 -33.04
C VAL A 201 3.15 6.74 -32.25
N GLY A 202 2.74 6.58 -30.99
CA GLY A 202 3.12 5.47 -30.14
C GLY A 202 3.52 5.93 -28.73
N PRO A 203 3.30 5.07 -27.72
CA PRO A 203 3.65 5.39 -26.34
C PRO A 203 5.16 5.58 -26.18
N GLY A 204 5.56 6.63 -25.44
CA GLY A 204 6.95 6.95 -25.16
C GLY A 204 7.68 7.75 -26.26
N LEU A 205 7.03 8.04 -27.39
CA LEU A 205 7.62 8.85 -28.47
C LEU A 205 7.35 10.35 -28.23
N ILE A 206 8.37 11.06 -27.76
CA ILE A 206 8.27 12.47 -27.39
C ILE A 206 8.39 13.38 -28.60
N HIS A 207 7.37 14.21 -28.84
CA HIS A 207 7.37 15.25 -29.86
C HIS A 207 7.89 16.56 -29.26
N TRP A 208 9.12 16.93 -29.61
CA TRP A 208 9.72 18.18 -29.14
C TRP A 208 9.16 19.38 -29.90
N HIS A 209 8.59 20.34 -29.16
CA HIS A 209 8.11 21.60 -29.71
C HIS A 209 9.30 22.57 -29.89
N PRO A 210 9.18 23.65 -30.68
CA PRO A 210 10.30 24.57 -30.93
C PRO A 210 11.03 25.04 -29.66
N ARG A 211 10.28 25.33 -28.58
CA ARG A 211 10.85 25.73 -27.28
C ARG A 211 11.63 24.59 -26.60
N GLY A 212 11.10 23.38 -26.60
CA GLY A 212 11.79 22.21 -26.07
C GLY A 212 13.02 21.83 -26.89
N THR A 213 12.95 21.97 -28.21
CA THR A 213 14.09 21.73 -29.11
C THR A 213 15.24 22.71 -28.84
N ILE A 214 14.95 24.00 -28.61
CA ILE A 214 15.97 24.99 -28.23
C ILE A 214 16.65 24.57 -26.92
N LEU A 215 15.85 24.23 -25.90
CA LEU A 215 16.38 23.79 -24.60
C LEU A 215 17.29 22.56 -24.76
N ARG A 216 16.83 21.56 -25.52
CA ARG A 216 17.62 20.35 -25.82
C ARG A 216 18.95 20.72 -26.47
N LYS A 217 18.96 21.57 -27.49
CA LYS A 217 20.17 22.04 -28.19
C LYS A 217 21.15 22.81 -27.31
N ILE A 218 20.69 23.42 -26.21
CA ILE A 218 21.59 24.10 -25.26
C ILE A 218 22.28 23.09 -24.34
N ILE A 219 21.60 21.99 -24.02
CA ILE A 219 22.06 20.95 -23.09
C ILE A 219 22.90 19.87 -23.80
N THR A 220 22.73 19.71 -25.11
CA THR A 220 23.48 18.78 -25.97
C THR A 220 24.45 19.52 -26.87
#